data_AF-A0A2M8CLH4-F1
#
_entry.id   AF-A0A2M8CLH4-F1
#
_cell.length_a   1.000
_cell.length_b   1.000
_cell.length_c   1.000
_cell.angle_alpha   90.00
_cell.angle_beta   90.00
_cell.angle_gamma   90.00
#
_symmetry.space_group_name_H-M   'P 1'
#
loop_
_entity.id
_entity.type
_entity.pdbx_description
1 polymer ?
#
loop_
_entity_poly.entity_id
_entity_poly.type
_entity_poly.pdbx_seq_one_letter_code
_entity_poly.pdbx_strand_id
1 'polypeptide(L)'
;MVSSGDITYSIDNGTTSQVNDGLFTGLAAGFYTCLVQDGFGCDTTFTVEVEHRVSQTIEAIAGNGYTCIGNATTCPLLINNFMEVDSFHVTLFYDPALVECTGYFQIHPELEPGFQASLLPDLGEINLSWKGEHPVSLSDTTMVTLVFTAWGEGHPELNWLNDQGQSRFFDASGNEISAILQRGIIKVSERPELIPAGTKSICAGESLLASPIVFNDGAGGLTYQWIAPNGDSTSNELLWINNITPQQAGKYSITITDTVDCQDTDTLLVIVGTGPSIA
;
A
#
# COMPACT_ATOMS: atom_id res chain seq x y z
N MET A 1 54.99 -52.73 13.08
CA MET A 1 53.95 -51.74 13.42
C MET A 1 53.88 -50.79 12.25
N VAL A 2 52.82 -50.89 11.44
CA VAL A 2 52.59 -49.92 10.37
C VAL A 2 51.90 -48.75 11.07
N SER A 3 52.59 -47.62 11.20
CA SER A 3 51.98 -46.39 11.71
C SER A 3 50.86 -46.04 10.75
N SER A 4 49.60 -46.04 11.19
CA SER A 4 48.56 -45.33 10.44
C SER A 4 48.88 -43.85 10.60
N GLY A 5 49.57 -43.27 9.62
CA GLY A 5 49.84 -41.84 9.63
C GLY A 5 48.53 -41.07 9.74
N ASP A 6 48.50 -40.05 10.61
CA ASP A 6 47.32 -39.22 10.78
C ASP A 6 46.93 -38.57 9.44
N ILE A 7 45.63 -38.49 9.16
CA ILE A 7 45.12 -37.83 7.95
C ILE A 7 44.83 -36.37 8.28
N THR A 8 45.36 -35.46 7.48
CA THR A 8 45.09 -34.02 7.57
C THR A 8 44.13 -33.58 6.48
N TYR A 9 43.29 -32.60 6.82
CA TYR A 9 42.28 -32.02 5.93
C TYR A 9 42.47 -30.51 5.85
N SER A 10 42.29 -29.95 4.65
CA SER A 10 42.37 -28.52 4.37
C SER A 10 41.28 -28.14 3.35
N ILE A 11 40.78 -26.90 3.45
CA ILE A 11 39.83 -26.29 2.48
C ILE A 11 40.46 -25.15 1.66
N ASP A 12 41.74 -24.88 1.88
CA ASP A 12 42.50 -23.76 1.30
C ASP A 12 43.82 -24.25 0.66
N ASN A 13 43.77 -25.44 0.06
CA ASN A 13 44.87 -26.10 -0.65
C ASN A 13 46.16 -26.24 0.19
N GLY A 14 46.01 -26.59 1.48
CA GLY A 14 47.11 -26.85 2.40
C GLY A 14 47.70 -25.61 3.08
N THR A 15 47.06 -24.43 2.96
CA THR A 15 47.52 -23.23 3.68
C THR A 15 47.25 -23.36 5.18
N THR A 16 46.09 -23.90 5.54
CA THR A 16 45.74 -24.34 6.89
C THR A 16 45.32 -25.80 6.86
N SER A 17 45.53 -26.54 7.95
CA SER A 17 45.20 -27.96 8.01
C SER A 17 44.74 -28.36 9.42
N GLN A 18 43.84 -29.33 9.49
CA GLN A 18 43.27 -29.83 10.74
C GLN A 18 43.12 -31.36 10.72
N VAL A 19 43.05 -31.95 11.92
CA VAL A 19 42.88 -33.40 12.15
C VAL A 19 41.55 -33.59 12.89
N ASN A 20 40.44 -33.50 12.18
CA ASN A 20 39.08 -33.56 12.75
C ASN A 20 38.06 -34.26 11.84
N ASP A 21 38.51 -35.29 11.11
CA ASP A 21 37.68 -36.05 10.16
C ASP A 21 37.06 -35.21 9.02
N GLY A 22 37.67 -34.06 8.70
CA GLY A 22 37.25 -33.22 7.57
C GLY A 22 36.03 -32.35 7.83
N LEU A 23 35.67 -32.08 9.10
CA LEU A 23 34.56 -31.20 9.44
C LEU A 23 34.97 -29.71 9.38
N PHE A 24 34.41 -28.98 8.43
CA PHE A 24 34.53 -27.52 8.35
C PHE A 24 33.13 -26.89 8.49
N THR A 25 32.97 -25.95 9.41
CA THR A 25 31.68 -25.30 9.73
C THR A 25 31.79 -23.78 9.62
N GLY A 26 30.66 -23.10 9.40
CA GLY A 26 30.63 -21.64 9.29
C GLY A 26 31.30 -21.11 8.03
N LEU A 27 31.34 -21.93 6.97
CA LEU A 27 31.85 -21.54 5.67
C LEU A 27 30.86 -20.61 4.96
N ALA A 28 31.37 -19.55 4.35
CA ALA A 28 30.60 -18.76 3.40
C ALA A 28 30.34 -19.58 2.13
N ALA A 29 29.37 -19.16 1.33
CA ALA A 29 29.21 -19.73 -0.01
C ALA A 29 30.45 -19.46 -0.86
N GLY A 30 30.88 -20.44 -1.65
CA GLY A 30 32.08 -20.32 -2.48
C GLY A 30 32.72 -21.66 -2.84
N PHE A 31 33.80 -21.57 -3.63
CA PHE A 31 34.61 -22.72 -4.02
C PHE A 31 35.77 -22.91 -3.05
N TYR A 32 35.87 -24.11 -2.51
CA TYR A 32 36.95 -24.51 -1.60
C TYR A 32 37.80 -25.58 -2.27
N THR A 33 39.11 -25.35 -2.33
CA THR A 33 40.07 -26.34 -2.82
C THR A 33 40.45 -27.23 -1.64
N CYS A 34 39.78 -28.36 -1.56
CA CYS A 34 40.00 -29.34 -0.51
C CYS A 34 41.26 -30.15 -0.79
N LEU A 35 42.12 -30.30 0.22
CA LEU A 35 43.30 -31.15 0.22
C LEU A 35 43.18 -32.16 1.35
N VAL A 36 43.36 -33.44 1.04
CA VAL A 36 43.45 -34.53 2.02
C VAL A 36 44.83 -35.16 1.88
N GLN A 37 45.58 -35.24 2.98
CA GLN A 37 46.94 -35.77 2.97
C GLN A 37 47.12 -36.79 4.11
N ASP A 38 47.79 -37.90 3.82
CA ASP A 38 48.14 -38.88 4.85
C ASP A 38 49.46 -38.54 5.56
N GLY A 39 49.74 -39.20 6.68
CA GLY A 39 50.97 -38.98 7.44
C GLY A 39 52.25 -39.47 6.74
N PHE A 40 52.16 -40.04 5.53
CA PHE A 40 53.30 -40.39 4.67
C PHE A 40 53.54 -39.35 3.57
N GLY A 41 52.70 -38.31 3.49
CA GLY A 41 52.83 -37.20 2.56
C GLY A 41 52.10 -37.40 1.24
N CYS A 42 51.36 -38.50 1.05
CA CYS A 42 50.53 -38.70 -0.13
C CYS A 42 49.25 -37.86 -0.02
N ASP A 43 48.88 -37.15 -1.09
CA ASP A 43 47.76 -36.23 -1.08
C ASP A 43 46.75 -36.47 -2.23
N THR A 44 45.60 -35.82 -2.11
CA THR A 44 44.59 -35.70 -3.16
C THR A 44 43.88 -34.36 -2.99
N THR A 45 43.65 -33.67 -4.11
CA THR A 45 42.90 -32.41 -4.15
C THR A 45 41.61 -32.55 -4.95
N PHE A 46 40.59 -31.83 -4.52
CA PHE A 46 39.33 -31.68 -5.24
C PHE A 46 38.67 -30.36 -4.86
N THR A 47 37.77 -29.85 -5.70
CA THR A 47 37.01 -28.64 -5.41
C THR A 47 35.63 -29.01 -4.87
N VAL A 48 35.24 -28.36 -3.77
CA VAL A 48 33.87 -28.41 -3.24
C VAL A 48 33.24 -27.04 -3.43
N GLU A 49 32.04 -27.02 -3.99
CA GLU A 49 31.19 -25.83 -4.00
C GLU A 49 30.28 -25.88 -2.78
N VAL A 50 30.39 -24.87 -1.92
CA VAL A 50 29.40 -24.60 -0.88
C VAL A 50 28.37 -23.67 -1.51
N GLU A 51 27.25 -24.25 -1.94
CA GLU A 51 26.16 -23.50 -2.56
C GLU A 51 25.48 -22.57 -1.53
N HIS A 52 25.18 -21.34 -1.95
CA HIS A 52 24.34 -20.43 -1.18
C HIS A 52 22.87 -20.90 -1.28
N ARG A 53 22.33 -21.47 -0.20
CA ARG A 53 20.93 -21.90 -0.15
C ARG A 53 20.07 -20.79 0.45
N VAL A 54 19.59 -19.87 -0.39
CA VAL A 54 18.53 -18.93 0.01
C VAL A 54 17.19 -19.59 -0.28
N SER A 55 16.60 -20.20 0.74
CA SER A 55 15.20 -20.66 0.70
C SER A 55 14.24 -19.56 1.15
N GLN A 56 14.57 -18.30 0.87
CA GLN A 56 13.74 -17.16 1.24
C GLN A 56 12.89 -16.71 0.06
N THR A 57 11.64 -16.36 0.36
CA THR A 57 10.73 -15.78 -0.60
C THR A 57 10.19 -14.49 -0.01
N ILE A 58 10.49 -13.38 -0.68
CA ILE A 58 9.97 -12.06 -0.33
C ILE A 58 8.51 -12.00 -0.75
N GLU A 59 7.64 -11.37 0.05
CA GLU A 59 6.31 -10.99 -0.44
C GLU A 59 6.31 -9.49 -0.71
N ALA A 60 6.10 -9.11 -1.97
CA ALA A 60 5.93 -7.71 -2.36
C ALA A 60 4.45 -7.48 -2.67
N ILE A 61 3.81 -6.63 -1.87
CA ILE A 61 2.36 -6.47 -1.88
C ILE A 61 2.03 -5.03 -2.27
N ALA A 62 1.27 -4.87 -3.35
CA ALA A 62 0.63 -3.60 -3.66
C ALA A 62 -0.65 -3.50 -2.82
N GLY A 63 -0.69 -2.53 -1.91
CA GLY A 63 -1.85 -2.27 -1.07
C GLY A 63 -3.03 -1.70 -1.87
N ASN A 64 -4.20 -1.71 -1.24
CA ASN A 64 -5.42 -1.20 -1.85
C ASN A 64 -5.58 0.31 -1.61
N GLY A 65 -6.22 0.97 -2.56
CA GLY A 65 -6.70 2.35 -2.44
C GLY A 65 -8.23 2.41 -2.61
N TYR A 66 -8.85 3.37 -1.94
CA TYR A 66 -10.29 3.63 -2.05
C TYR A 66 -10.50 5.14 -2.15
N THR A 67 -11.28 5.59 -3.13
CA THR A 67 -11.60 7.01 -3.32
C THR A 67 -12.84 7.16 -4.20
N CYS A 68 -13.29 8.40 -4.39
CA CYS A 68 -14.18 8.77 -5.47
C CYS A 68 -13.49 9.66 -6.51
N ILE A 69 -14.18 9.85 -7.62
CA ILE A 69 -13.78 10.76 -8.69
C ILE A 69 -13.47 12.16 -8.14
N GLY A 70 -12.31 12.70 -8.52
CA GLY A 70 -11.82 14.02 -8.15
C GLY A 70 -11.02 14.07 -6.84
N ASN A 71 -10.98 12.98 -6.08
CA ASN A 71 -10.19 12.86 -4.86
C ASN A 71 -8.94 12.00 -5.08
N ALA A 72 -7.95 12.18 -4.21
CA ALA A 72 -6.75 11.34 -4.17
C ALA A 72 -6.91 10.19 -3.17
N THR A 73 -6.23 9.08 -3.44
CA THR A 73 -6.04 7.95 -2.51
C THR A 73 -4.57 7.59 -2.42
N THR A 74 -4.25 6.70 -1.48
CA THR A 74 -2.90 6.18 -1.32
C THR A 74 -2.90 4.66 -1.41
N CYS A 75 -1.79 4.10 -1.87
CA CYS A 75 -1.56 2.66 -1.93
C CYS A 75 -0.18 2.36 -1.32
N PRO A 76 -0.12 1.77 -0.11
CA PRO A 76 1.16 1.38 0.47
C PRO A 76 1.71 0.17 -0.29
N LEU A 77 2.99 0.20 -0.65
CA LEU A 77 3.72 -0.99 -1.09
C LEU A 77 4.37 -1.63 0.13
N LEU A 78 3.98 -2.86 0.43
CA LEU A 78 4.48 -3.61 1.58
C LEU A 78 5.52 -4.65 1.14
N ILE A 79 6.45 -4.93 2.03
CA ILE A 79 7.47 -5.96 1.88
C ILE A 79 7.48 -6.84 3.12
N ASN A 80 7.34 -8.15 2.94
CA ASN A 80 7.47 -9.15 4.00
C ASN A 80 8.64 -10.08 3.71
N ASN A 81 9.24 -10.65 4.76
CA ASN A 81 10.43 -11.50 4.67
C ASN A 81 11.60 -10.86 3.90
N PHE A 82 11.77 -9.54 4.04
CA PHE A 82 12.83 -8.79 3.38
C PHE A 82 14.15 -9.02 4.14
N MET A 83 14.94 -10.01 3.71
CA MET A 83 16.13 -10.48 4.44
C MET A 83 17.36 -10.45 3.52
N GLU A 84 18.41 -9.77 3.98
CA GLU A 84 19.69 -9.62 3.28
C GLU A 84 19.57 -9.14 1.81
N VAL A 85 18.62 -8.24 1.54
CA VAL A 85 18.41 -7.69 0.20
C VAL A 85 19.38 -6.54 -0.05
N ASP A 86 20.11 -6.63 -1.14
CA ASP A 86 21.12 -5.65 -1.55
C ASP A 86 20.56 -4.61 -2.53
N SER A 87 19.66 -5.03 -3.42
CA SER A 87 19.02 -4.14 -4.38
C SER A 87 17.69 -4.67 -4.90
N PHE A 88 16.87 -3.77 -5.45
CA PHE A 88 15.71 -4.15 -6.23
C PHE A 88 15.48 -3.19 -7.40
N HIS A 89 14.80 -3.71 -8.42
CA HIS A 89 14.20 -2.92 -9.48
C HIS A 89 12.82 -3.49 -9.75
N VAL A 90 11.79 -2.69 -9.49
CA VAL A 90 10.39 -3.11 -9.58
C VAL A 90 9.56 -2.15 -10.38
N THR A 91 8.63 -2.72 -11.12
CA THR A 91 7.79 -1.97 -12.06
C THR A 91 6.35 -2.32 -11.77
N LEU A 92 5.55 -1.32 -11.42
CA LEU A 92 4.12 -1.45 -11.29
C LEU A 92 3.43 -0.83 -12.50
N PHE A 93 2.27 -1.36 -12.85
CA PHE A 93 1.39 -0.78 -13.85
C PHE A 93 -0.04 -0.68 -13.33
N TYR A 94 -0.77 0.29 -13.86
CA TYR A 94 -2.17 0.58 -13.58
C TYR A 94 -2.88 1.06 -14.85
N ASP A 95 -4.21 1.21 -14.81
CA ASP A 95 -4.97 1.75 -15.93
C ASP A 95 -5.00 3.30 -15.89
N PRO A 96 -4.26 4.00 -16.77
CA PRO A 96 -4.22 5.46 -16.79
C PRO A 96 -5.54 6.08 -17.28
N ALA A 97 -6.49 5.29 -17.79
CA ALA A 97 -7.81 5.81 -18.13
C ALA A 97 -8.65 6.15 -16.89
N LEU A 98 -8.31 5.61 -15.71
CA LEU A 98 -9.13 5.74 -14.49
C LEU A 98 -8.41 6.49 -13.36
N VAL A 99 -7.10 6.29 -13.23
CA VAL A 99 -6.28 6.85 -12.14
C VAL A 99 -4.91 7.28 -12.64
N GLU A 100 -4.23 8.15 -11.91
CA GLU A 100 -2.84 8.56 -12.16
C GLU A 100 -2.03 8.56 -10.88
N CYS A 101 -0.85 7.95 -10.93
CA CYS A 101 0.13 8.04 -9.86
C CYS A 101 0.83 9.41 -9.91
N THR A 102 0.43 10.33 -9.05
CA THR A 102 0.93 11.72 -9.02
C THR A 102 2.13 11.91 -8.09
N GLY A 103 2.43 10.94 -7.24
CA GLY A 103 3.53 11.04 -6.31
C GLY A 103 3.73 9.80 -5.44
N TYR A 104 4.70 9.93 -4.54
CA TYR A 104 4.97 8.95 -3.49
C TYR A 104 5.54 9.67 -2.26
N PHE A 105 5.42 9.06 -1.10
CA PHE A 105 5.94 9.57 0.17
C PHE A 105 6.14 8.41 1.16
N GLN A 106 6.67 8.69 2.35
CA GLN A 106 6.89 7.68 3.39
C GLN A 106 7.71 6.48 2.89
N ILE A 107 8.82 6.74 2.20
CA ILE A 107 9.81 5.69 1.94
C ILE A 107 10.33 5.20 3.30
N HIS A 108 10.53 3.90 3.44
CA HIS A 108 11.13 3.35 4.64
C HIS A 108 12.52 3.98 4.90
N PRO A 109 12.86 4.43 6.12
CA PRO A 109 14.12 5.16 6.37
C PRO A 109 15.40 4.42 5.96
N GLU A 110 15.44 3.09 6.12
CA GLU A 110 16.58 2.26 5.68
C GLU A 110 16.70 2.14 4.15
N LEU A 111 15.62 2.44 3.43
CA LEU A 111 15.57 2.42 1.96
C LEU A 111 15.72 3.82 1.37
N GLU A 112 15.41 4.90 2.12
CA GLU A 112 15.55 6.28 1.65
C GLU A 112 16.90 6.56 0.97
N PRO A 113 18.05 6.14 1.54
CA PRO A 113 19.32 6.18 0.83
C PRO A 113 19.32 5.22 -0.36
N GLY A 114 19.44 5.76 -1.57
CA GLY A 114 19.54 4.98 -2.80
C GLY A 114 18.20 4.65 -3.46
N PHE A 115 17.06 5.04 -2.86
CA PHE A 115 15.76 4.88 -3.50
C PHE A 115 15.59 5.85 -4.66
N GLN A 116 15.09 5.35 -5.78
CA GLN A 116 14.78 6.12 -6.97
C GLN A 116 13.40 5.71 -7.47
N ALA A 117 12.63 6.70 -7.92
CA ALA A 117 11.31 6.48 -8.50
C ALA A 117 11.16 7.30 -9.77
N SER A 118 10.62 6.65 -10.80
CA SER A 118 10.22 7.27 -12.06
C SER A 118 8.75 6.93 -12.29
N LEU A 119 7.91 7.97 -12.25
CA LEU A 119 6.48 7.88 -12.50
C LEU A 119 6.23 8.23 -13.97
N LEU A 120 5.56 7.34 -14.70
CA LEU A 120 5.26 7.48 -16.12
C LEU A 120 3.74 7.48 -16.31
N PRO A 121 3.05 8.57 -15.94
CA PRO A 121 1.59 8.60 -15.87
C PRO A 121 0.90 8.36 -17.22
N ASP A 122 1.47 8.89 -18.31
CA ASP A 122 0.96 8.66 -19.67
C ASP A 122 0.98 7.19 -20.10
N LEU A 123 1.86 6.39 -19.50
CA LEU A 123 1.99 4.95 -19.77
C LEU A 123 1.28 4.09 -18.71
N GLY A 124 0.81 4.68 -17.61
CA GLY A 124 0.31 3.93 -16.48
C GLY A 124 1.39 3.10 -15.77
N GLU A 125 2.66 3.53 -15.81
CA GLU A 125 3.80 2.78 -15.27
C GLU A 125 4.50 3.51 -14.11
N ILE A 126 5.05 2.74 -13.18
CA ILE A 126 5.78 3.20 -11.99
C ILE A 126 7.03 2.33 -11.87
N ASN A 127 8.19 2.93 -12.12
CA ASN A 127 9.48 2.25 -11.98
C ASN A 127 10.13 2.69 -10.67
N LEU A 128 10.33 1.74 -9.76
CA LEU A 128 11.03 1.96 -8.49
C LEU A 128 12.34 1.15 -8.49
N SER A 129 13.41 1.74 -8.03
CA SER A 129 14.66 1.03 -7.80
C SER A 129 15.31 1.46 -6.51
N TRP A 130 16.12 0.56 -5.96
CA TRP A 130 16.90 0.83 -4.78
C TRP A 130 18.18 0.01 -4.79
N LYS A 131 19.24 0.60 -4.25
CA LYS A 131 20.52 -0.05 -4.03
C LYS A 131 21.05 0.42 -2.68
N GLY A 132 21.19 -0.51 -1.74
CA GLY A 132 21.77 -0.24 -0.44
C GLY A 132 23.29 -0.04 -0.51
N GLU A 133 23.85 0.64 0.49
CA GLU A 133 25.31 0.63 0.72
C GLU A 133 25.78 -0.76 1.18
N HIS A 134 24.91 -1.46 1.91
CA HIS A 134 25.06 -2.83 2.38
C HIS A 134 23.71 -3.57 2.26
N PRO A 135 23.69 -4.91 2.28
CA PRO A 135 22.44 -5.67 2.32
C PRO A 135 21.61 -5.34 3.56
N VAL A 136 20.30 -5.15 3.37
CA VAL A 136 19.36 -4.72 4.41
C VAL A 136 18.38 -5.86 4.71
N SER A 137 18.06 -6.03 5.99
CA SER A 137 16.96 -6.88 6.44
C SER A 137 15.92 -6.03 7.19
N LEU A 138 14.65 -6.14 6.79
CA LEU A 138 13.53 -5.41 7.38
C LEU A 138 12.47 -6.40 7.87
N SER A 139 11.89 -6.12 9.03
CA SER A 139 10.63 -6.76 9.42
C SER A 139 9.52 -6.33 8.46
N ASP A 140 8.44 -7.12 8.37
CA ASP A 140 7.24 -6.81 7.60
C ASP A 140 6.81 -5.34 7.79
N THR A 141 6.86 -4.57 6.70
CA THR A 141 6.74 -3.12 6.75
C THR A 141 6.30 -2.51 5.41
N THR A 142 6.00 -1.22 5.42
CA THR A 142 5.79 -0.42 4.22
C THR A 142 7.12 0.00 3.63
N MET A 143 7.35 -0.33 2.35
CA MET A 143 8.48 0.11 1.55
C MET A 143 8.35 1.58 1.16
N VAL A 144 7.19 1.96 0.62
CA VAL A 144 6.84 3.32 0.18
C VAL A 144 5.33 3.43 0.03
N THR A 145 4.76 4.64 0.16
CA THR A 145 3.35 4.91 -0.10
C THR A 145 3.20 5.67 -1.42
N LEU A 146 2.46 5.10 -2.37
CA LEU A 146 2.10 5.74 -3.64
C LEU A 146 0.85 6.61 -3.49
N VAL A 147 0.76 7.70 -4.24
CA VAL A 147 -0.37 8.64 -4.27
C VAL A 147 -1.02 8.59 -5.64
N PHE A 148 -2.33 8.33 -5.66
CA PHE A 148 -3.13 8.27 -6.88
C PHE A 148 -4.21 9.34 -6.88
N THR A 149 -4.39 10.03 -8.00
CA THR A 149 -5.56 10.88 -8.27
C THR A 149 -6.51 10.09 -9.16
N ALA A 150 -7.82 10.17 -8.91
CA ALA A 150 -8.83 9.41 -9.64
C ALA A 150 -9.77 10.30 -10.48
N TRP A 151 -10.09 9.86 -11.70
CA TRP A 151 -11.02 10.56 -12.60
C TRP A 151 -12.02 9.66 -13.32
N GLY A 152 -11.84 8.34 -13.32
CA GLY A 152 -12.79 7.38 -13.89
C GLY A 152 -13.25 6.37 -12.85
N GLU A 153 -14.54 6.04 -12.85
CA GLU A 153 -15.10 5.00 -11.98
C GLU A 153 -14.57 3.61 -12.35
N GLY A 154 -14.28 2.79 -11.35
CA GLY A 154 -13.92 1.39 -11.57
C GLY A 154 -13.05 0.80 -10.48
N HIS A 155 -12.39 -0.30 -10.84
CA HIS A 155 -11.52 -1.05 -9.95
C HIS A 155 -10.17 -1.33 -10.63
N PRO A 156 -9.43 -0.30 -11.08
CA PRO A 156 -8.11 -0.51 -11.67
C PRO A 156 -7.21 -1.31 -10.73
N GLU A 157 -6.55 -2.31 -11.30
CA GLU A 157 -5.55 -3.09 -10.58
C GLU A 157 -4.24 -2.31 -10.52
N LEU A 158 -3.58 -2.36 -9.36
CA LEU A 158 -2.18 -1.94 -9.21
C LEU A 158 -1.34 -3.21 -9.18
N ASN A 159 -0.69 -3.52 -10.29
CA ASN A 159 -0.09 -4.83 -10.50
C ASN A 159 1.41 -4.72 -10.81
N TRP A 160 2.14 -5.78 -10.53
CA TRP A 160 3.58 -5.86 -10.75
C TRP A 160 3.84 -6.42 -12.14
N LEU A 161 4.66 -5.73 -12.91
CA LEU A 161 5.15 -6.23 -14.18
C LEU A 161 6.20 -7.30 -13.90
N ASN A 162 5.96 -8.52 -14.38
CA ASN A 162 6.78 -9.71 -14.11
C ASN A 162 7.30 -10.38 -15.41
N ASP A 163 7.31 -9.66 -16.51
CA ASP A 163 7.94 -10.12 -17.75
C ASP A 163 9.38 -9.57 -17.87
N GLN A 164 10.20 -10.25 -18.68
CA GLN A 164 11.51 -9.76 -19.13
C GLN A 164 12.49 -9.24 -18.05
N GLY A 165 12.42 -9.74 -16.81
CA GLY A 165 13.31 -9.33 -15.72
C GLY A 165 12.87 -8.10 -14.92
N GLN A 166 11.61 -7.69 -15.07
CA GLN A 166 10.98 -6.62 -14.29
C GLN A 166 10.49 -7.11 -12.93
N SER A 167 10.54 -6.27 -11.89
CA SER A 167 10.14 -6.65 -10.52
C SER A 167 10.98 -7.76 -9.91
N ARG A 168 12.24 -7.40 -9.59
CA ARG A 168 13.28 -8.31 -9.09
C ARG A 168 13.98 -7.75 -7.87
N PHE A 169 14.39 -8.66 -6.99
CA PHE A 169 15.16 -8.40 -5.78
C PHE A 169 16.45 -9.21 -5.85
N PHE A 170 17.54 -8.67 -5.33
CA PHE A 170 18.86 -9.28 -5.45
C PHE A 170 19.60 -9.31 -4.10
N ASP A 171 20.37 -10.37 -3.89
CA ASP A 171 21.30 -10.49 -2.77
C ASP A 171 22.63 -9.76 -3.06
N ALA A 172 23.52 -9.71 -2.07
CA ALA A 172 24.84 -9.09 -2.18
C ALA A 172 25.73 -9.67 -3.30
N SER A 173 25.46 -10.92 -3.70
CA SER A 173 26.19 -11.64 -4.74
C SER A 173 25.60 -11.38 -6.13
N GLY A 174 24.50 -10.65 -6.22
CA GLY A 174 23.76 -10.38 -7.44
C GLY A 174 22.82 -11.50 -7.86
N ASN A 175 22.57 -12.49 -7.00
CA ASN A 175 21.58 -13.53 -7.30
C ASN A 175 20.17 -13.01 -7.04
N GLU A 176 19.23 -13.45 -7.89
CA GLU A 176 17.82 -13.13 -7.72
C GLU A 176 17.26 -13.83 -6.48
N ILE A 177 16.61 -13.04 -5.61
CA ILE A 177 15.82 -13.53 -4.49
C ILE A 177 14.39 -13.74 -4.99
N SER A 178 13.86 -14.94 -4.76
CA SER A 178 12.49 -15.27 -5.16
C SER A 178 11.49 -14.34 -4.48
N ALA A 179 10.50 -13.85 -5.24
CA ALA A 179 9.45 -12.98 -4.71
C ALA A 179 8.05 -13.42 -5.16
N ILE A 180 7.11 -13.39 -4.23
CA ILE A 180 5.67 -13.47 -4.51
C ILE A 180 5.16 -12.04 -4.66
N LEU A 181 4.65 -11.73 -5.85
CA LEU A 181 4.11 -10.42 -6.18
C LEU A 181 2.59 -10.46 -6.01
N GLN A 182 2.07 -9.65 -5.09
CA GLN A 182 0.63 -9.55 -4.82
C GLN A 182 0.12 -8.20 -5.34
N ARG A 183 -0.87 -8.26 -6.21
CA ARG A 183 -1.54 -7.07 -6.76
C ARG A 183 -2.45 -6.40 -5.74
N GLY A 184 -2.62 -5.10 -5.89
CA GLY A 184 -3.61 -4.29 -5.19
C GLY A 184 -4.76 -3.88 -6.11
N ILE A 185 -5.77 -3.26 -5.52
CA ILE A 185 -6.91 -2.67 -6.23
C ILE A 185 -7.07 -1.22 -5.79
N ILE A 186 -7.30 -0.33 -6.73
CA ILE A 186 -7.71 1.04 -6.48
C ILE A 186 -9.20 1.13 -6.82
N LYS A 187 -10.08 1.13 -5.81
CA LYS A 187 -11.51 1.28 -6.04
C LYS A 187 -11.86 2.77 -6.16
N VAL A 188 -12.34 3.16 -7.32
CA VAL A 188 -12.84 4.52 -7.61
C VAL A 188 -14.36 4.47 -7.74
N SER A 189 -15.06 5.17 -6.86
CA SER A 189 -16.53 5.28 -6.88
C SER A 189 -16.96 6.64 -7.44
N GLU A 190 -18.20 6.75 -7.89
CA GLU A 190 -18.80 8.07 -8.10
C GLU A 190 -18.99 8.81 -6.77
N ARG A 191 -19.27 10.11 -6.84
CA ARG A 191 -19.65 10.88 -5.64
C ARG A 191 -21.10 10.58 -5.29
N PRO A 192 -21.47 10.57 -4.00
CA PRO A 192 -22.88 10.56 -3.66
C PRO A 192 -23.56 11.82 -4.21
N GLU A 193 -24.86 11.75 -4.49
CA GLU A 193 -25.61 12.86 -5.10
C GLU A 193 -26.95 13.06 -4.39
N LEU A 194 -27.22 14.30 -3.98
CA LEU A 194 -28.49 14.75 -3.45
C LEU A 194 -29.35 15.38 -4.56
N ILE A 195 -30.65 15.09 -4.52
CA ILE A 195 -31.63 15.87 -5.27
C ILE A 195 -31.93 17.16 -4.47
N PRO A 196 -31.94 18.35 -5.10
CA PRO A 196 -32.21 19.60 -4.42
C PRO A 196 -33.47 19.59 -3.55
N ALA A 197 -33.30 19.80 -2.25
CA ALA A 197 -34.35 19.82 -1.24
C ALA A 197 -35.33 21.00 -1.41
N GLY A 198 -34.85 22.08 -2.04
CA GLY A 198 -35.68 23.20 -2.48
C GLY A 198 -36.20 24.07 -1.34
N THR A 199 -37.49 24.40 -1.37
CA THR A 199 -38.14 25.26 -0.36
C THR A 199 -39.28 24.52 0.33
N LYS A 200 -39.34 24.64 1.65
CA LYS A 200 -40.44 24.14 2.47
C LYS A 200 -41.08 25.25 3.28
N SER A 201 -42.37 25.48 3.03
CA SER A 201 -43.20 26.41 3.80
C SER A 201 -43.99 25.66 4.85
N ILE A 202 -43.96 26.13 6.11
CA ILE A 202 -44.60 25.50 7.26
C ILE A 202 -45.19 26.56 8.20
N CYS A 203 -46.26 26.23 8.94
CA CYS A 203 -46.82 27.15 9.92
C CYS A 203 -46.07 27.07 11.27
N ALA A 204 -45.97 28.20 11.97
CA ALA A 204 -45.41 28.25 13.31
C ALA A 204 -46.18 27.32 14.27
N GLY A 205 -45.45 26.52 15.06
CA GLY A 205 -46.02 25.52 15.97
C GLY A 205 -46.24 24.13 15.35
N GLU A 206 -46.09 23.96 14.03
CA GLU A 206 -46.10 22.64 13.41
C GLU A 206 -44.75 21.93 13.53
N SER A 207 -44.69 20.65 13.18
CA SER A 207 -43.43 19.89 13.15
C SER A 207 -42.84 19.87 11.75
N LEU A 208 -41.61 20.35 11.61
CA LEU A 208 -40.84 20.23 10.38
C LEU A 208 -40.23 18.83 10.31
N LEU A 209 -40.60 18.08 9.28
CA LEU A 209 -39.93 16.85 8.86
C LEU A 209 -39.31 17.06 7.48
N ALA A 210 -38.00 16.89 7.31
CA ALA A 210 -37.36 16.84 6.00
C ALA A 210 -36.54 15.56 5.85
N SER A 211 -36.65 14.92 4.69
CA SER A 211 -35.85 13.77 4.30
C SER A 211 -34.98 14.21 3.13
N PRO A 212 -33.66 13.96 3.15
CA PRO A 212 -32.86 14.09 1.95
C PRO A 212 -33.32 13.05 0.93
N ILE A 213 -33.24 13.38 -0.36
CA ILE A 213 -33.45 12.42 -1.44
C ILE A 213 -32.08 12.18 -2.07
N VAL A 214 -31.59 10.97 -1.95
CA VAL A 214 -30.30 10.55 -2.49
C VAL A 214 -30.54 9.93 -3.87
N PHE A 215 -29.90 10.48 -4.88
CA PHE A 215 -29.92 9.96 -6.25
C PHE A 215 -28.85 8.87 -6.46
N ASN A 216 -27.66 9.08 -5.90
CA ASN A 216 -26.53 8.16 -5.93
C ASN A 216 -25.90 8.04 -4.54
N ASP A 217 -25.57 6.83 -4.11
CA ASP A 217 -24.94 6.57 -2.81
C ASP A 217 -23.40 6.51 -2.87
N GLY A 218 -22.80 6.75 -4.04
CA GLY A 218 -21.35 6.83 -4.21
C GLY A 218 -20.68 5.49 -3.87
N ALA A 219 -19.76 5.48 -2.91
CA ALA A 219 -19.16 4.23 -2.42
C ALA A 219 -20.10 3.36 -1.55
N GLY A 220 -21.33 3.82 -1.31
CA GLY A 220 -22.31 3.22 -0.43
C GLY A 220 -22.08 3.57 1.04
N GLY A 221 -23.08 3.27 1.87
CA GLY A 221 -23.07 3.54 3.32
C GLY A 221 -22.95 5.04 3.63
N LEU A 222 -24.08 5.71 3.82
CA LEU A 222 -24.12 7.16 3.99
C LEU A 222 -24.22 7.58 5.46
N THR A 223 -23.50 8.64 5.79
CA THR A 223 -23.70 9.44 6.99
C THR A 223 -24.31 10.79 6.61
N TYR A 224 -25.07 11.38 7.52
CA TYR A 224 -25.84 12.59 7.27
C TYR A 224 -25.42 13.66 8.28
N GLN A 225 -25.36 14.91 7.82
CA GLN A 225 -25.16 16.06 8.68
C GLN A 225 -26.03 17.22 8.24
N TRP A 226 -26.99 17.58 9.08
CA TRP A 226 -27.77 18.80 8.93
C TRP A 226 -27.14 19.93 9.72
N ILE A 227 -27.06 21.13 9.14
CA ILE A 227 -26.65 22.37 9.81
C ILE A 227 -27.80 23.36 9.71
N ALA A 228 -28.32 23.79 10.86
CA ALA A 228 -29.41 24.75 10.98
C ALA A 228 -28.94 26.20 10.77
N PRO A 229 -29.85 27.17 10.53
CA PRO A 229 -29.50 28.57 10.28
C PRO A 229 -28.70 29.24 11.41
N ASN A 230 -28.85 28.75 12.65
CA ASN A 230 -28.14 29.23 13.83
C ASN A 230 -26.77 28.56 14.03
N GLY A 231 -26.39 27.61 13.16
CA GLY A 231 -25.13 26.86 13.23
C GLY A 231 -25.22 25.53 13.99
N ASP A 232 -26.34 25.20 14.61
CA ASP A 232 -26.51 23.91 15.28
C ASP A 232 -26.47 22.76 14.26
N SER A 233 -25.93 21.61 14.65
CA SER A 233 -25.84 20.45 13.76
C SER A 233 -26.45 19.19 14.33
N THR A 234 -26.93 18.31 13.45
CA THR A 234 -27.46 16.98 13.81
C THR A 234 -27.01 15.95 12.79
N SER A 235 -26.78 14.71 13.23
CA SER A 235 -26.31 13.61 12.39
C SER A 235 -27.39 12.57 12.06
N ASN A 236 -28.67 12.95 12.20
CA ASN A 236 -29.78 12.09 11.86
C ASN A 236 -30.01 12.13 10.33
N GLU A 237 -30.45 11.01 9.76
CA GLU A 237 -30.87 10.95 8.35
C GLU A 237 -32.01 11.96 8.08
N LEU A 238 -33.03 11.95 8.94
CA LEU A 238 -34.17 12.86 8.87
C LEU A 238 -33.94 14.10 9.74
N LEU A 239 -34.26 15.28 9.19
CA LEU A 239 -34.39 16.50 9.97
C LEU A 239 -35.79 16.55 10.59
N TRP A 240 -35.85 16.51 11.92
CA TRP A 240 -37.10 16.59 12.68
C TRP A 240 -37.05 17.70 13.72
N ILE A 241 -37.90 18.72 13.57
CA ILE A 241 -38.04 19.83 14.54
C ILE A 241 -39.50 19.94 14.96
N ASN A 242 -39.78 19.70 16.23
CA ASN A 242 -41.12 19.89 16.81
C ASN A 242 -41.39 21.37 17.09
N ASN A 243 -42.65 21.80 16.90
CA ASN A 243 -43.13 23.15 17.24
C ASN A 243 -42.23 24.27 16.69
N ILE A 244 -41.98 24.26 15.38
CA ILE A 244 -41.04 25.19 14.74
C ILE A 244 -41.49 26.66 14.91
N THR A 245 -40.54 27.54 15.18
CA THR A 245 -40.78 28.98 15.42
C THR A 245 -40.25 29.84 14.27
N PRO A 246 -40.75 31.08 14.07
CA PRO A 246 -40.24 31.99 13.06
C PRO A 246 -38.74 32.27 13.15
N GLN A 247 -38.15 32.20 14.34
CA GLN A 247 -36.71 32.38 14.58
C GLN A 247 -35.85 31.22 14.04
N GLN A 248 -36.46 30.07 13.78
CA GLN A 248 -35.81 28.89 13.18
C GLN A 248 -35.98 28.86 11.65
N ALA A 249 -36.67 29.83 11.06
CA ALA A 249 -36.72 29.97 9.61
C ALA A 249 -35.32 30.28 9.04
N GLY A 250 -35.05 29.83 7.83
CA GLY A 250 -33.79 30.08 7.15
C GLY A 250 -33.30 28.90 6.32
N LYS A 251 -32.01 28.95 5.98
CA LYS A 251 -31.35 27.91 5.19
C LYS A 251 -30.78 26.83 6.09
N TYR A 252 -31.21 25.60 5.87
CA TYR A 252 -30.65 24.40 6.46
C TYR A 252 -29.75 23.74 5.41
N SER A 253 -28.49 23.48 5.76
CA SER A 253 -27.56 22.75 4.89
C SER A 253 -27.62 21.26 5.24
N ILE A 254 -27.60 20.38 4.26
CA ILE A 254 -27.44 18.94 4.44
C ILE A 254 -26.20 18.49 3.68
N THR A 255 -25.31 17.78 4.37
CA THR A 255 -24.16 17.11 3.78
C THR A 255 -24.35 15.61 3.96
N ILE A 256 -24.20 14.84 2.88
CA ILE A 256 -24.07 13.39 2.94
C ILE A 256 -22.62 13.02 2.67
N THR A 257 -22.13 12.02 3.40
CA THR A 257 -20.75 11.50 3.26
C THR A 257 -20.82 9.98 3.15
N ASP A 258 -20.19 9.42 2.13
CA ASP A 258 -20.09 7.97 1.94
C ASP A 258 -18.94 7.33 2.74
N THR A 259 -18.76 6.01 2.59
CA THR A 259 -17.73 5.24 3.30
C THR A 259 -16.29 5.54 2.90
N VAL A 260 -16.04 6.31 1.84
CA VAL A 260 -14.71 6.72 1.38
C VAL A 260 -14.50 8.23 1.49
N ASP A 261 -15.27 8.87 2.37
CA ASP A 261 -15.23 10.31 2.69
C ASP A 261 -15.61 11.25 1.53
N CYS A 262 -16.35 10.74 0.55
CA CYS A 262 -16.86 11.54 -0.55
C CYS A 262 -18.21 12.15 -0.20
N GLN A 263 -18.38 13.42 -0.58
CA GLN A 263 -19.46 14.25 -0.05
C GLN A 263 -20.25 14.95 -1.14
N ASP A 264 -21.52 15.15 -0.85
CA ASP A 264 -22.36 16.12 -1.53
C ASP A 264 -23.15 16.94 -0.52
N THR A 265 -23.43 18.20 -0.88
CA THR A 265 -24.09 19.16 0.00
C THR A 265 -25.15 19.93 -0.73
N ASP A 266 -26.31 20.04 -0.10
CA ASP A 266 -27.44 20.80 -0.61
C ASP A 266 -28.09 21.67 0.48
N THR A 267 -28.97 22.58 0.09
CA THR A 267 -29.65 23.52 0.98
C THR A 267 -31.17 23.42 0.87
N LEU A 268 -31.82 23.23 2.02
CA LEU A 268 -33.27 23.40 2.19
C LEU A 268 -33.58 24.79 2.74
N LEU A 269 -34.37 25.59 2.02
CA LEU A 269 -34.93 26.84 2.52
C LEU A 269 -36.23 26.57 3.29
N VAL A 270 -36.26 26.88 4.59
CA VAL A 270 -37.46 26.77 5.43
C VAL A 270 -38.06 28.15 5.65
N ILE A 271 -39.34 28.29 5.30
CA ILE A 271 -40.14 29.50 5.54
C ILE A 271 -41.19 29.17 6.59
N VAL A 272 -41.18 29.89 7.71
CA VAL A 272 -42.13 29.69 8.80
C VAL A 272 -43.13 30.85 8.85
N GLY A 273 -44.39 30.56 8.52
CA GLY A 273 -45.47 31.55 8.54
C GLY A 273 -46.22 31.56 9.88
N THR A 274 -46.49 32.74 10.43
CA THR A 274 -47.47 32.88 11.52
C THR A 274 -48.88 32.81 10.94
N GLY A 275 -49.78 32.06 11.57
CA GLY A 275 -51.19 32.01 11.15
C GLY A 275 -51.84 33.40 11.11
N PRO A 276 -53.01 33.54 10.45
CA PRO A 276 -53.69 34.82 10.39
C PRO A 276 -54.04 35.33 11.80
N SER A 277 -53.71 36.59 12.08
CA SER A 277 -54.16 37.25 13.31
C SER A 277 -55.66 37.52 13.21
N ILE A 278 -56.47 36.92 14.08
CA ILE A 278 -57.86 37.34 14.27
C ILE A 278 -57.80 38.66 15.03
N ALA A 279 -58.08 39.77 14.33
CA ALA A 279 -58.22 41.11 14.90
C ALA A 279 -59.63 41.32 15.47
#